data_AF-A0A0R2U9I5-F1
#
_entry.id   AF-A0A0R2U9I5-F1
#
_cell.length_a   1.000
_cell.length_b   1.000
_cell.length_c   1.000
_cell.angle_alpha   90.00
_cell.angle_beta   90.00
_cell.angle_gamma   90.00
#
_symmetry.space_group_name_H-M   'P 1'
#
loop_
_entity.id
_entity.type
_entity.pdbx_description
1 polymer ?
#
loop_
_entity_poly.entity_id
_entity_poly.type
_entity_poly.pdbx_seq_one_letter_code
_entity_poly.pdbx_strand_id
1 'polypeptide(L)'
;MANSKQSIKRARQNADRYKLKHSQRSQARTAVKAVRNAIAENNKESAIKLLKTAEKVLDSTAAKKVIHKNAAARTKSRLVKAVKAIN
;
A
#
# COMPACT_ATOMS: atom_id res chain seq x y z
N MET A 1 15.11 5.57 -27.77
CA MET A 1 14.12 4.68 -28.42
C MET A 1 14.46 3.22 -28.14
N ALA A 2 13.47 2.34 -28.12
CA ALA A 2 13.70 0.90 -28.04
C ALA A 2 14.11 0.38 -29.43
N ASN A 3 15.41 0.31 -29.70
CA ASN A 3 15.94 0.12 -31.06
C ASN A 3 16.14 -1.35 -31.47
N SER A 4 15.99 -2.31 -30.55
CA SER A 4 16.03 -3.75 -30.84
C SER A 4 14.66 -4.41 -30.63
N LYS A 5 14.39 -5.52 -31.34
CA LYS A 5 13.14 -6.30 -31.19
C LYS A 5 12.87 -6.68 -29.72
N GLN A 6 13.91 -7.03 -28.96
CA GLN A 6 13.80 -7.36 -27.54
C GLN A 6 13.44 -6.12 -26.70
N SER A 7 14.05 -4.97 -26.99
CA SER A 7 13.77 -3.72 -26.26
C SER A 7 12.32 -3.25 -26.46
N ILE A 8 11.77 -3.37 -27.68
CA ILE A 8 10.37 -3.04 -27.99
C ILE A 8 9.42 -3.95 -27.20
N LYS A 9 9.74 -5.25 -27.10
CA LYS A 9 8.98 -6.20 -26.27
C LYS A 9 9.03 -5.82 -24.79
N ARG A 10 10.19 -5.47 -24.26
CA ARG A 10 10.34 -5.03 -22.85
C ARG A 10 9.57 -3.76 -22.55
N ALA A 11 9.57 -2.79 -23.47
CA ALA A 11 8.80 -1.55 -23.32
C ALA A 11 7.29 -1.83 -23.14
N ARG A 12 6.71 -2.71 -23.97
CA ARG A 12 5.31 -3.14 -23.85
C ARG A 12 5.02 -3.83 -22.51
N GLN A 13 5.83 -4.82 -22.13
CA GLN A 13 5.70 -5.53 -20.85
C GLN A 13 5.80 -4.61 -19.63
N ASN A 14 6.68 -3.60 -19.69
CA ASN A 14 6.87 -2.64 -18.61
C ASN A 14 5.64 -1.74 -18.43
N ALA A 15 5.01 -1.30 -19.51
CA ALA A 15 3.80 -0.48 -19.46
C ALA A 15 2.65 -1.23 -18.74
N ASP A 16 2.44 -2.50 -19.10
CA ASP A 16 1.37 -3.32 -18.50
C ASP A 16 1.65 -3.60 -17.02
N ARG A 17 2.90 -3.95 -16.69
CA ARG A 17 3.32 -4.15 -15.30
C ARG A 17 3.21 -2.87 -14.47
N TYR A 18 3.53 -1.72 -15.08
CA TYR A 18 3.40 -0.41 -14.42
C TYR A 18 1.94 -0.14 -14.06
N LYS A 19 1.01 -0.28 -15.01
CA LYS A 19 -0.44 -0.07 -14.76
C LYS A 19 -0.93 -0.92 -13.58
N LEU A 20 -0.60 -2.21 -13.57
CA LEU A 20 -0.99 -3.13 -12.50
C LEU A 20 -0.41 -2.72 -11.14
N LYS A 21 0.91 -2.49 -11.07
CA LYS A 21 1.58 -2.10 -9.81
C LYS A 21 1.14 -0.73 -9.33
N HIS A 22 0.81 0.19 -10.24
CA HIS A 22 0.30 1.51 -9.91
C HIS A 22 -1.05 1.40 -9.20
N SER A 23 -1.99 0.60 -9.73
CA SER A 23 -3.28 0.35 -9.08
C SER A 23 -3.12 -0.27 -7.68
N GLN A 24 -2.29 -1.31 -7.55
CA GLN A 24 -2.03 -1.97 -6.26
C GLN A 24 -1.39 -1.03 -5.22
N ARG A 25 -0.49 -0.16 -5.65
CA ARG A 25 0.11 0.87 -4.78
C ARG A 25 -0.92 1.91 -4.36
N SER A 26 -1.81 2.30 -5.26
CA SER A 26 -2.90 3.24 -4.96
C SER A 26 -3.82 2.66 -3.88
N GLN A 27 -4.24 1.40 -4.03
CA GLN A 27 -5.06 0.71 -3.02
C GLN A 27 -4.42 0.70 -1.63
N ALA A 28 -3.12 0.36 -1.54
CA ALA A 28 -2.40 0.40 -0.26
C ALA A 28 -2.34 1.81 0.35
N ARG A 29 -2.12 2.83 -0.48
CA ARG A 29 -2.11 4.23 -0.01
C ARG A 29 -3.48 4.68 0.50
N THR A 30 -4.55 4.31 -0.19
CA THR A 30 -5.92 4.63 0.21
C THR A 30 -6.28 3.97 1.54
N ALA A 31 -5.92 2.70 1.73
CA ALA A 31 -6.15 2.01 3.00
C ALA A 31 -5.43 2.69 4.17
N VAL A 32 -4.17 3.08 3.98
CA VAL A 32 -3.40 3.84 4.98
C VAL A 32 -4.03 5.22 5.25
N LYS A 33 -4.53 5.90 4.21
CA LYS A 33 -5.20 7.19 4.35
C LYS A 33 -6.49 7.07 5.16
N ALA A 34 -7.30 6.04 4.91
CA ALA A 34 -8.54 5.80 5.65
C ALA A 34 -8.29 5.66 7.16
N VAL A 35 -7.25 4.92 7.57
CA VAL A 35 -6.86 4.80 8.98
C VAL A 35 -6.43 6.15 9.54
N ARG A 36 -5.63 6.94 8.81
CA ARG A 36 -5.22 8.28 9.26
C ARG A 36 -6.38 9.25 9.42
N ASN A 37 -7.38 9.17 8.56
CA ASN A 37 -8.57 10.00 8.68
C ASN A 37 -9.38 9.61 9.93
N ALA A 38 -9.60 8.31 10.16
CA ALA A 38 -10.27 7.84 11.38
C ALA A 38 -9.51 8.22 12.66
N ILE A 39 -8.17 8.24 12.60
CA ILE A 39 -7.32 8.74 13.68
C ILE A 39 -7.57 10.24 13.92
N ALA A 40 -7.63 11.05 12.86
CA ALA A 40 -7.88 12.48 12.95
C ALA A 40 -9.29 12.81 13.50
N GLU A 41 -10.27 11.94 13.23
CA GLU A 41 -11.64 12.04 13.73
C GLU A 41 -11.81 11.50 15.17
N ASN A 42 -10.74 11.02 15.83
CA ASN A 42 -10.75 10.41 17.17
C ASN A 42 -11.73 9.22 17.35
N ASN A 43 -12.15 8.56 16.28
CA ASN A 43 -13.04 7.42 16.36
C ASN A 43 -12.24 6.11 16.51
N LYS A 44 -12.07 5.66 17.75
CA LYS A 44 -11.24 4.50 18.09
C LYS A 44 -11.74 3.19 17.50
N GLU A 45 -13.04 2.94 17.54
CA GLU A 45 -13.61 1.69 17.02
C GLU A 45 -13.44 1.59 15.50
N SER A 46 -13.70 2.69 14.78
CA SER A 46 -13.54 2.71 13.32
C SER A 46 -12.07 2.59 12.94
N ALA A 47 -11.17 3.24 13.67
CA ALA A 47 -9.73 3.14 13.47
C ALA A 47 -9.21 1.70 13.64
N ILE A 48 -9.67 0.96 14.65
CA ILE A 48 -9.30 -0.45 14.86
C ILE A 48 -9.81 -1.35 13.72
N LYS A 49 -11.06 -1.15 13.27
CA LYS A 49 -11.64 -1.91 12.15
C LYS A 49 -10.87 -1.65 10.85
N LEU A 50 -10.59 -0.38 10.53
CA LEU A 50 -9.84 0.03 9.35
C LEU A 50 -8.37 -0.38 9.41
N LEU A 51 -7.78 -0.46 10.60
CA LEU A 51 -6.41 -0.92 10.76
C LEU A 51 -6.27 -2.39 10.34
N LYS A 52 -7.20 -3.27 10.76
CA LYS A 52 -7.19 -4.69 10.34
C LYS A 52 -7.27 -4.84 8.82
N THR A 53 -8.11 -4.05 8.15
CA THR A 53 -8.22 -4.11 6.68
C THR A 53 -6.96 -3.55 6.01
N ALA A 54 -6.39 -2.46 6.54
CA ALA A 54 -5.16 -1.88 6.02
C ALA A 54 -3.96 -2.83 6.16
N GLU A 55 -3.84 -3.55 7.27
CA GLU A 55 -2.79 -4.56 7.48
C GLU A 55 -2.86 -5.67 6.42
N LYS A 56 -4.06 -6.22 6.17
CA LYS A 56 -4.28 -7.24 5.13
C LYS A 56 -3.85 -6.75 3.74
N VAL A 57 -4.20 -5.51 3.38
CA VAL A 57 -3.83 -4.92 2.09
C VAL A 57 -2.32 -4.68 1.99
N LEU A 58 -1.69 -4.18 3.05
CA LEU A 58 -0.24 -3.95 3.08
C LEU A 58 0.55 -5.24 2.94
N ASP A 59 0.14 -6.30 3.64
CA ASP A 59 0.84 -7.59 3.56
C ASP A 59 0.64 -8.26 2.20
N SER A 60 -0.56 -8.17 1.64
CA SER A 60 -0.85 -8.65 0.27
C SER A 60 -0.03 -7.93 -0.79
N THR A 61 0.15 -6.61 -0.67
CA THR A 61 0.97 -5.82 -1.62
C THR A 61 2.47 -6.04 -1.44
N ALA A 62 2.92 -6.33 -0.22
CA ALA A 62 4.29 -6.75 0.06
C ALA A 62 4.60 -8.14 -0.52
N ALA A 63 3.67 -9.10 -0.38
CA ALA A 63 3.79 -10.44 -0.97
C ALA A 63 3.94 -10.37 -2.50
N LYS A 64 3.19 -9.49 -3.15
CA LYS A 64 3.26 -9.22 -4.60
C LYS A 64 4.50 -8.41 -5.04
N LYS A 65 5.43 -8.09 -4.13
CA LYS A 65 6.65 -7.30 -4.39
C LYS A 65 6.34 -5.94 -5.04
N VAL A 66 5.23 -5.31 -4.66
CA VAL A 66 4.90 -3.92 -5.05
C VAL A 66 5.56 -2.94 -4.10
N ILE A 67 5.59 -3.29 -2.81
CA ILE A 67 6.31 -2.59 -1.75
C ILE A 67 7.27 -3.57 -1.07
N HIS A 68 8.36 -3.06 -0.52
CA HIS A 68 9.30 -3.89 0.23
C HIS A 68 8.68 -4.32 1.57
N LYS A 69 8.99 -5.55 2.03
CA LYS A 69 8.48 -6.08 3.31
C LYS A 69 8.77 -5.15 4.49
N ASN A 70 9.98 -4.59 4.54
CA ASN A 70 10.37 -3.63 5.59
C ASN A 70 9.57 -2.32 5.53
N ALA A 71 9.20 -1.87 4.32
CA ALA A 71 8.36 -0.68 4.17
C ALA A 71 6.92 -0.94 4.63
N ALA A 72 6.38 -2.14 4.36
CA ALA A 72 5.09 -2.57 4.90
C ALA A 72 5.14 -2.66 6.43
N ALA A 73 6.12 -3.36 6.99
CA ALA A 73 6.32 -3.51 8.44
C ALA A 73 6.45 -2.15 9.15
N ARG A 74 7.26 -1.23 8.61
CA ARG A 74 7.40 0.14 9.14
C ARG A 74 6.08 0.91 9.13
N THR A 75 5.30 0.78 8.05
CA THR A 75 3.99 1.44 7.95
C THR A 75 3.01 0.88 8.98
N LYS A 76 2.94 -0.45 9.12
CA LYS A 76 2.10 -1.12 10.13
C LYS A 76 2.46 -0.67 11.54
N SER A 77 3.74 -0.73 11.91
CA SER A 77 4.21 -0.31 13.23
C SER A 77 3.82 1.14 13.57
N ARG A 78 3.95 2.06 12.61
CA ARG A 78 3.57 3.46 12.81
C ARG A 78 2.06 3.65 12.97
N LEU A 79 1.25 2.94 12.18
CA LEU A 79 -0.22 3.01 12.30
C LEU A 79 -0.71 2.46 13.64
N VAL A 80 -0.19 1.31 14.07
CA VAL A 80 -0.54 0.73 15.38
C VAL A 80 -0.20 1.68 16.52
N LYS A 81 0.99 2.30 16.50
CA LYS A 81 1.38 3.31 17.49
C LYS A 81 0.43 4.51 17.49
N ALA A 82 0.04 4.99 16.32
CA ALA A 82 -0.86 6.14 16.19
C ALA A 82 -2.28 5.81 16.70
N VAL A 83 -2.84 4.64 16.36
CA VAL A 83 -4.15 4.22 16.88
C VAL A 83 -4.13 4.02 18.39
N LYS A 84 -3.04 3.46 18.94
CA LYS A 84 -2.88 3.29 20.39
C LYS A 84 -2.78 4.62 21.15
N ALA A 85 -2.28 5.67 20.51
CA ALA A 85 -2.17 7.00 21.11
C ALA A 85 -3.51 7.74 21.20
N ILE A 86 -4.56 7.25 20.54
CA ILE A 86 -5.92 7.76 20.69
C ILE A 86 -6.53 7.13 21.93
N ASN A 87 -7.03 7.98 22.83
CA ASN A 87 -7.73 7.56 24.05
C ASN A 87 -9.09 6.96 23.73
#